data_AF-G4V5R3-F1
#
_entry.id   AF-G4V5R3-F1
#
_cell.length_a   1.000
_cell.length_b   1.000
_cell.length_c   1.000
_cell.angle_alpha   90.00
_cell.angle_beta   90.00
_cell.angle_gamma   90.00
#
_symmetry.space_group_name_H-M   'P 1'
#
loop_
_entity.id
_entity.type
_entity.pdbx_description
1 polymer ?
#
loop_
_entity_poly.entity_id
_entity_poly.type
_entity_poly.pdbx_seq_one_letter_code
_entity_poly.pdbx_strand_id
1 'polypeptide(L)'
;MFDTGSYRPNHDPPAGMEPYDLPREGDLGALSNAQQEATNKLKAQTRVNNEHYLRKHPEIKYMITAFLRDILTKQPEDAREHFVDFFTGPNLESNIENIKREYINQYHDDEVIRSLAQEEPQPEI
;
A
#
# COMPACT_ATOMS: atom_id res chain seq x y z
N MET A 1 23.29 11.30 7.28
CA MET A 1 23.24 9.93 6.72
C MET A 1 21.80 9.46 6.82
N PHE A 2 21.13 9.24 5.69
CA PHE A 2 19.83 8.58 5.72
C PHE A 2 20.09 7.07 5.85
N ASP A 3 19.58 6.45 6.91
CA ASP A 3 19.65 5.00 7.11
C ASP A 3 18.92 4.32 5.95
N THR A 4 19.66 3.69 5.04
CA THR A 4 19.14 3.08 3.80
C THR A 4 18.46 1.73 4.04
N GLY A 5 17.88 1.51 5.22
CA GLY A 5 17.03 0.36 5.47
C GLY A 5 17.79 -0.90 5.88
N SER A 6 18.90 -0.74 6.60
CA SER A 6 19.55 -1.83 7.34
C SER A 6 18.79 -2.21 8.62
N TYR A 7 17.45 -2.23 8.56
CA TYR A 7 16.68 -2.89 9.61
C TYR A 7 17.12 -4.36 9.64
N ARG A 8 17.71 -4.78 10.76
CA ARG A 8 17.85 -6.21 11.09
C ARG A 8 16.43 -6.79 10.97
N PRO A 9 16.18 -7.76 10.08
CA PRO A 9 14.84 -8.34 9.98
C PRO A 9 14.51 -8.97 11.33
N ASN A 10 13.56 -8.39 12.07
CA ASN A 10 13.07 -8.94 13.33
C ASN A 10 11.88 -9.87 13.04
N HIS A 11 12.05 -10.76 12.06
CA HIS A 11 11.04 -11.74 11.68
C HIS A 11 11.47 -13.11 12.22
N ASP A 12 10.50 -13.87 12.73
CA ASP A 12 10.70 -15.30 12.94
C ASP A 12 11.13 -15.91 11.61
N PRO A 13 12.26 -16.63 11.57
CA PRO A 13 12.74 -17.21 10.33
C PRO A 13 11.76 -18.28 9.83
N PRO A 14 11.72 -18.53 8.51
CA PRO A 14 10.90 -19.59 7.94
C PRO A 14 11.18 -20.95 8.61
N ALA A 15 10.13 -21.77 8.73
CA ALA A 15 10.28 -23.13 9.25
C ALA A 15 11.32 -23.90 8.42
N GLY A 16 12.41 -24.34 9.07
CA GLY A 16 13.54 -25.04 8.45
C GLY A 16 14.78 -24.18 8.16
N MET A 17 14.75 -22.88 8.47
CA MET A 17 15.95 -22.05 8.42
C MET A 17 16.81 -22.30 9.66
N GLU A 18 18.09 -22.62 9.45
CA GLU A 18 18.98 -23.01 10.53
C GLU A 18 19.55 -21.79 11.28
N PRO A 19 19.91 -21.90 12.57
CA PRO A 19 20.40 -20.76 13.37
C PRO A 19 21.70 -20.09 12.86
N TYR A 20 22.39 -20.71 11.90
CA TYR A 20 23.58 -20.17 11.24
C TYR A 20 23.26 -19.48 9.90
N ASP A 21 22.07 -19.68 9.33
CA ASP A 21 21.61 -18.91 8.18
C ASP A 21 21.15 -17.50 8.60
N LEU A 22 20.88 -17.31 9.89
CA LEU A 22 20.42 -16.06 10.48
C LEU A 22 21.57 -15.06 10.61
N PRO A 23 21.34 -13.78 10.24
CA PRO A 23 22.31 -12.74 10.52
C PRO A 23 22.48 -12.58 12.05
N ARG A 24 23.73 -12.58 12.52
CA ARG A 24 24.11 -12.26 13.90
C ARG A 24 24.81 -10.91 13.94
N GLU A 25 25.06 -10.39 15.14
CA GLU A 25 25.83 -9.15 15.27
C GLU A 25 27.24 -9.31 14.68
N GLY A 26 27.49 -8.69 13.53
CA GLY A 26 28.74 -8.83 12.78
C GLY A 26 28.80 -10.01 11.79
N ASP A 27 27.73 -10.78 11.64
CA ASP A 27 27.63 -11.93 10.73
C ASP A 27 26.43 -11.77 9.80
N LEU A 28 26.66 -11.93 8.49
CA LEU A 28 25.60 -11.82 7.47
C LEU A 28 24.74 -13.09 7.38
N GLY A 29 25.03 -14.13 8.15
CA GLY A 29 24.34 -15.41 8.10
C GLY A 29 24.62 -16.12 6.78
N ALA A 30 23.57 -16.58 6.10
CA ALA A 30 23.71 -17.32 4.83
C ALA A 30 24.22 -16.47 3.64
N LEU A 31 24.22 -15.14 3.74
CA LEU A 31 24.54 -14.27 2.61
C LEU A 31 25.98 -13.75 2.66
N SER A 32 26.66 -13.79 1.52
CA SER A 32 27.90 -13.03 1.32
C SER A 32 27.64 -11.52 1.25
N ASN A 33 28.68 -10.70 1.49
CA ASN A 33 28.60 -9.23 1.36
C ASN A 33 27.99 -8.80 0.01
N ALA A 34 28.41 -9.42 -1.10
CA ALA A 34 27.91 -9.12 -2.44
C ALA A 34 26.44 -9.50 -2.63
N GLN A 35 25.99 -10.63 -2.08
CA GLN A 35 24.58 -11.04 -2.11
C GLN A 35 23.72 -10.09 -1.27
N GLN A 36 24.22 -9.66 -0.11
CA GLN A 36 23.53 -8.70 0.74
C GLN A 36 23.37 -7.35 0.04
N GLU A 37 24.41 -6.84 -0.61
CA GLU A 37 24.35 -5.59 -1.38
C GLU A 37 23.35 -5.69 -2.55
N ALA A 38 23.42 -6.76 -3.34
CA ALA A 38 22.47 -7.00 -4.43
C ALA A 38 21.02 -7.10 -3.93
N THR A 39 20.80 -7.79 -2.81
CA THR A 39 19.49 -7.90 -2.16
C THR A 39 18.98 -6.55 -1.68
N ASN A 40 19.84 -5.73 -1.09
CA ASN A 40 19.47 -4.39 -0.63
C ASN A 40 19.06 -3.50 -1.80
N LYS A 41 19.83 -3.53 -2.90
CA LYS A 41 19.50 -2.80 -4.14
C LYS A 41 18.16 -3.25 -4.72
N LEU A 42 17.91 -4.55 -4.79
CA LEU A 42 16.64 -5.10 -5.26
C LEU A 42 15.48 -4.66 -4.37
N LYS A 43 15.60 -4.78 -3.05
CA LYS A 43 14.57 -4.35 -2.09
C LYS A 43 14.26 -2.87 -2.21
N ALA A 44 15.28 -2.03 -2.33
CA ALA A 44 15.11 -0.58 -2.52
C ALA A 44 14.35 -0.28 -3.82
N GLN A 45 14.75 -0.89 -4.94
CA GLN A 45 14.07 -0.70 -6.22
C GLN A 45 12.62 -1.18 -6.17
N THR A 46 12.36 -2.34 -5.56
CA THR A 46 11.01 -2.87 -5.40
C THR A 46 10.14 -1.94 -4.56
N ARG A 47 10.67 -1.33 -3.49
CA ARG A 47 9.91 -0.35 -2.68
C ARG A 47 9.51 0.86 -3.51
N VAL A 48 10.44 1.42 -4.30
CA VAL A 48 10.16 2.56 -5.19
C VAL A 48 9.10 2.19 -6.24
N ASN A 49 9.22 1.01 -6.85
CA ASN A 49 8.24 0.55 -7.85
C ASN A 49 6.86 0.32 -7.23
N ASN A 50 6.80 -0.28 -6.03
CA ASN A 50 5.55 -0.48 -5.31
C ASN A 50 4.90 0.86 -4.94
N GLU A 51 5.67 1.83 -4.44
CA GLU A 51 5.16 3.16 -4.13
C GLU A 51 4.63 3.88 -5.38
N HIS A 52 5.35 3.77 -6.49
CA HIS A 52 4.90 4.32 -7.77
C HIS A 52 3.59 3.67 -8.26
N TYR A 53 3.49 2.35 -8.13
CA TYR A 53 2.26 1.61 -8.43
C TYR A 53 1.11 2.09 -7.51
N LEU A 54 1.32 2.08 -6.19
CA LEU A 54 0.28 2.48 -5.23
C LEU A 54 -0.22 3.91 -5.43
N ARG A 55 0.64 4.83 -5.92
CA ARG A 55 0.23 6.21 -6.25
C ARG A 55 -0.52 6.32 -7.57
N LYS A 56 -0.10 5.57 -8.59
CA LYS A 56 -0.70 5.67 -9.94
C LYS A 56 -2.02 4.93 -10.07
N HIS A 57 -2.24 3.90 -9.27
CA HIS A 57 -3.39 3.01 -9.41
C HIS A 57 -4.58 3.52 -8.58
N PRO A 58 -5.66 4.00 -9.24
CA PRO A 58 -6.82 4.59 -8.55
C PRO A 58 -7.57 3.58 -7.67
N GLU A 59 -7.44 2.27 -7.94
CA GLU A 59 -8.05 1.21 -7.14
C GLU A 59 -7.62 1.27 -5.67
N ILE A 60 -6.33 1.58 -5.42
CA ILE A 60 -5.80 1.73 -4.06
C ILE A 60 -6.45 2.92 -3.35
N LYS A 61 -6.64 4.03 -4.06
CA LYS A 61 -7.34 5.21 -3.54
C LYS A 61 -8.77 4.84 -3.12
N TYR A 62 -9.52 4.14 -3.97
CA TYR A 62 -10.89 3.72 -3.64
C TYR A 62 -10.94 2.76 -2.46
N MET A 63 -10.01 1.81 -2.36
CA MET A 63 -9.91 0.91 -1.21
C MET A 63 -9.68 1.66 0.10
N ILE A 64 -8.72 2.60 0.11
CA ILE A 64 -8.43 3.42 1.28
C ILE A 64 -9.63 4.30 1.65
N THR A 65 -10.26 4.96 0.68
CA THR A 65 -11.44 5.78 0.91
C THR A 65 -12.62 4.97 1.45
N ALA A 66 -12.86 3.78 0.89
CA ALA A 66 -13.93 2.89 1.35
C ALA A 66 -13.70 2.46 2.80
N PHE A 67 -12.48 2.03 3.14
CA PHE A 67 -12.13 1.66 4.50
C PHE A 67 -12.23 2.83 5.47
N LEU A 68 -11.68 4.00 5.12
CA LEU A 68 -11.74 5.20 5.94
C LEU A 68 -13.19 5.63 6.22
N ARG A 69 -14.06 5.58 5.21
CA ARG A 69 -15.49 5.85 5.38
C ARG A 69 -16.12 4.86 6.36
N ASP A 70 -15.83 3.57 6.21
CA ASP A 70 -16.41 2.51 7.04
C ASP A 70 -15.95 2.60 8.50
N ILE A 71 -14.64 2.74 8.74
CA ILE A 71 -14.08 2.82 10.10
C ILE A 71 -14.51 4.10 10.82
N LEU A 72 -14.57 5.24 10.14
CA LEU A 72 -15.03 6.50 10.75
C LEU A 72 -16.53 6.51 11.03
N THR A 73 -17.33 5.77 10.25
CA THR A 73 -18.77 5.64 10.47
C THR A 73 -19.09 4.68 11.61
N LYS A 74 -18.44 3.51 11.64
CA LYS A 74 -18.70 2.48 12.65
C LYS A 74 -17.98 2.73 13.97
N GLN A 75 -16.86 3.45 13.93
CA GLN A 75 -16.01 3.76 15.07
C GLN A 75 -15.79 2.52 15.99
N PRO A 76 -15.24 1.42 15.46
CA PRO A 76 -15.07 0.18 16.20
C PRO A 76 -14.07 0.36 17.36
N GLU A 77 -14.23 -0.45 18.42
CA GLU A 77 -13.31 -0.46 19.56
C GLU A 77 -11.90 -0.94 19.15
N ASP A 78 -11.82 -1.98 18.30
CA ASP A 78 -10.57 -2.46 17.71
C ASP A 78 -10.50 -2.17 16.21
N ALA A 79 -9.70 -1.17 15.85
CA ALA A 79 -9.46 -0.77 14.47
C ALA A 79 -8.73 -1.84 13.64
N ARG A 80 -7.92 -2.70 14.27
CA ARG A 80 -7.14 -3.73 13.56
C ARG A 80 -8.01 -4.93 13.22
N GLU A 81 -8.82 -5.38 14.16
CA GLU A 81 -9.79 -6.45 13.91
C GLU A 81 -10.77 -6.02 12.80
N HIS A 82 -11.28 -4.79 12.90
CA HIS A 82 -12.14 -4.23 11.86
C HIS A 82 -11.48 -4.12 10.48
N PHE A 83 -10.18 -3.80 10.43
CA PHE A 83 -9.41 -3.78 9.18
C PHE A 83 -9.35 -5.18 8.55
N VAL A 84 -9.08 -6.22 9.34
CA VAL A 84 -9.04 -7.60 8.86
C VAL A 84 -10.41 -8.00 8.33
N ASP A 85 -11.47 -7.77 9.08
CA ASP A 85 -12.84 -8.13 8.67
C ASP A 85 -13.27 -7.39 7.40
N PHE A 86 -12.89 -6.11 7.26
CA PHE A 86 -13.20 -5.32 6.08
C PHE A 86 -12.52 -5.86 4.82
N PHE A 87 -11.21 -6.11 4.87
CA PHE A 87 -10.42 -6.55 3.71
C PHE A 87 -10.49 -8.05 3.42
N THR A 88 -10.97 -8.86 4.36
CA THR A 88 -11.25 -10.29 4.14
C THR A 88 -12.72 -10.57 3.84
N GLY A 89 -13.59 -9.57 3.97
CA GLY A 89 -15.03 -9.70 3.76
C GLY A 89 -15.40 -9.97 2.29
N PRO A 90 -16.43 -10.79 2.03
CA PRO A 90 -16.86 -11.15 0.66
C PRO A 90 -17.43 -9.97 -0.14
N ASN A 91 -17.78 -8.87 0.54
CA ASN A 91 -18.38 -7.68 -0.07
C ASN A 91 -17.33 -6.63 -0.50
N LEU A 92 -16.03 -6.92 -0.34
CA LEU A 92 -14.96 -5.97 -0.61
C LEU A 92 -15.02 -5.44 -2.05
N GLU A 93 -15.07 -6.34 -3.05
CA GLU A 93 -15.09 -5.95 -4.47
C GLU A 93 -16.31 -5.07 -4.80
N SER A 94 -17.50 -5.49 -4.37
CA SER A 94 -18.74 -4.72 -4.56
C SER A 94 -18.67 -3.33 -3.93
N ASN A 95 -18.09 -3.21 -2.73
CA ASN A 95 -17.94 -1.93 -2.05
C ASN A 95 -16.96 -1.01 -2.81
N ILE A 96 -15.84 -1.55 -3.29
CA ILE A 96 -14.85 -0.78 -4.06
C ILE A 96 -15.46 -0.30 -5.38
N GLU A 97 -16.16 -1.17 -6.11
CA GLU A 97 -16.79 -0.82 -7.38
C GLU A 97 -17.89 0.25 -7.21
N ASN A 98 -18.64 0.20 -6.11
CA ASN A 98 -19.62 1.24 -5.78
C ASN A 98 -18.93 2.60 -5.53
N ILE A 99 -17.87 2.64 -4.72
CA ILE A 99 -17.11 3.87 -4.45
C ILE A 99 -16.46 4.40 -5.72
N LYS A 100 -15.91 3.53 -6.56
CA LYS A 100 -15.36 3.88 -7.87
C LYS A 100 -16.42 4.53 -8.76
N ARG A 101 -17.63 3.96 -8.82
CA ARG A 101 -18.75 4.51 -9.58
C ARG A 101 -19.20 5.86 -9.04
N GLU A 102 -19.35 6.00 -7.72
CA GLU A 102 -19.69 7.27 -7.07
C GLU A 102 -18.67 8.36 -7.43
N TYR A 103 -17.37 8.03 -7.37
CA TYR A 103 -16.30 8.94 -7.74
C TYR A 103 -16.34 9.34 -9.22
N ILE A 104 -16.47 8.36 -10.14
CA ILE A 104 -16.54 8.66 -11.58
C ILE A 104 -17.73 9.59 -11.89
N ASN A 105 -18.88 9.34 -11.29
CA ASN A 105 -20.06 10.19 -11.47
C ASN A 105 -19.82 11.60 -10.94
N GLN A 106 -19.24 11.74 -9.75
CA GLN A 106 -18.95 13.05 -9.16
C GLN A 106 -17.99 13.87 -10.04
N TYR A 107 -16.94 13.25 -10.57
CA TYR A 107 -16.00 13.94 -11.46
C TYR A 107 -16.61 14.26 -12.81
N HIS A 108 -17.44 13.38 -13.37
CA HIS A 108 -18.18 13.66 -14.60
C HIS A 108 -19.11 14.87 -14.41
N ASP A 109 -19.84 14.92 -13.30
CA ASP A 109 -20.70 16.05 -12.97
C ASP A 109 -19.87 17.33 -12.81
N ASP A 110 -18.74 17.29 -12.10
CA ASP A 110 -17.83 18.43 -11.94
C ASP A 110 -17.27 18.93 -13.28
N GLU A 111 -16.89 18.03 -14.20
CA GLU A 111 -16.45 18.38 -15.56
C GLU A 111 -17.57 19.03 -16.38
N VAL A 112 -18.79 18.48 -16.31
CA VAL A 112 -19.97 19.05 -16.97
C VAL A 112 -20.24 20.45 -16.43
N ILE A 113 -20.24 20.63 -15.11
CA ILE A 113 -20.45 21.95 -14.48
C ILE A 113 -19.37 22.95 -14.90
N ARG A 114 -18.08 22.55 -14.94
CA ARG A 114 -16.99 23.42 -15.40
C ARG A 114 -17.09 23.78 -16.87
N SER A 115 -17.47 22.83 -17.72
CA SER A 115 -17.68 23.08 -19.15
C SER A 115 -18.82 24.08 -19.39
N LEU A 116 -19.90 23.99 -18.59
CA LEU A 116 -20.99 24.97 -18.60
C LEU A 116 -20.53 26.34 -18.07
N ALA A 117 -19.62 26.37 -17.10
CA ALA A 117 -19.03 27.59 -16.56
C ALA A 117 -17.94 28.21 -17.47
N GLN A 118 -17.57 27.56 -18.57
CA GLN A 118 -16.46 27.96 -19.46
C GLN A 118 -15.11 28.06 -18.72
N GLU A 119 -14.90 27.22 -17.71
CA GLU A 119 -13.62 27.14 -16.98
C GLU A 119 -12.63 26.17 -17.66
N GLU A 120 -11.34 26.48 -17.60
CA GLU A 120 -10.26 25.62 -18.12
C GLU A 120 -10.18 24.28 -17.34
N PRO A 121 -9.97 23.14 -18.02
CA PRO A 121 -9.84 21.84 -17.37
C PRO A 121 -8.60 21.76 -16.47
N GLN A 122 -8.73 21.12 -15.31
CA GLN A 122 -7.61 20.92 -14.38
C GLN A 122 -6.70 19.77 -14.86
N PRO A 123 -5.37 19.84 -14.63
CA PRO A 123 -4.48 18.73 -14.93
C PRO A 123 -4.78 17.54 -14.01
N GLU A 124 -4.84 16.33 -14.58
CA GLU A 124 -4.85 15.07 -13.83
C GLU A 124 -3.58 14.99 -12.96
N ILE A 125 -3.75 14.78 -11.65
CA ILE A 125 -2.65 14.67 -10.66
C ILE A 125 -2.05 13.26 -10.71
#